data_AF-Q9BDH8-F1
#
_entry.id   AF-Q9BDH8-F1
#
_cell.length_a   1.000
_cell.length_b   1.000
_cell.length_c   1.000
_cell.angle_alpha   90.00
_cell.angle_beta   90.00
_cell.angle_gamma   90.00
#
_symmetry.space_group_name_H-M   'P 1'
#
loop_
_entity.id
_entity.type
_entity.pdbx_description
1 polymer ?
#
loop_
_entity_poly.entity_id
_entity_poly.type
_entity_poly.pdbx_seq_one_letter_code
_entity_poly.pdbx_strand_id
1 'polypeptide(L)'
;QLYYQVLNFGMIVSSALMIWKGLMVITGSESPIVVVLSGSMEPAFHRGDLLFLTNRVEDPIRVGEIVVFRIEGREIPIVHRVLKIHEK
;
A
#
# COMPACT_ATOMS: atom_id res chain seq x y z
N GLN A 1 2.86 24.86 -31.86
CA GLN A 1 2.64 25.17 -30.42
C GLN A 1 1.82 24.10 -29.71
N LEU A 2 0.66 23.69 -30.27
CA LEU A 2 -0.16 22.61 -29.71
C LEU A 2 0.58 21.27 -29.54
N TYR A 3 1.40 20.87 -30.51
CA TYR A 3 2.19 19.62 -30.43
C TYR A 3 3.09 19.56 -29.20
N TYR A 4 3.84 20.63 -28.92
CA TYR A 4 4.70 20.71 -27.73
C TYR A 4 3.91 20.69 -26.42
N GLN A 5 2.71 21.29 -26.40
CA GLN A 5 1.84 21.25 -25.22
C GLN A 5 1.33 19.83 -24.94
N VAL A 6 0.91 19.11 -25.98
CA VAL A 6 0.49 17.71 -25.87
C VAL A 6 1.66 16.83 -25.42
N LEU A 7 2.86 17.04 -25.96
CA LEU A 7 4.04 16.27 -25.59
C LEU A 7 4.46 16.53 -24.13
N ASN A 8 4.48 17.79 -23.69
CA ASN A 8 4.75 18.14 -22.29
C ASN A 8 3.73 17.55 -21.33
N PHE A 9 2.44 17.60 -21.68
CA PHE A 9 1.40 16.97 -20.89
C PHE A 9 1.60 15.46 -20.79
N GLY A 10 1.90 14.80 -21.92
CA GLY A 10 2.23 13.37 -21.96
C GLY A 10 3.42 13.00 -21.08
N MET A 11 4.48 13.81 -21.08
CA MET A 11 5.65 13.58 -20.21
C MET A 11 5.31 13.70 -18.71
N ILE A 12 4.49 14.70 -18.33
CA ILE A 12 4.06 14.86 -16.93
C ILE A 12 3.24 13.66 -16.47
N VAL A 13 2.25 13.24 -17.26
CA VAL A 13 1.43 12.07 -16.92
C VAL A 13 2.26 10.80 -16.87
N SER A 14 3.14 10.58 -17.86
CA SER A 14 4.03 9.41 -17.90
C SER A 14 4.95 9.35 -16.69
N SER A 15 5.61 10.47 -16.34
CA SER A 15 6.49 10.53 -15.17
C SER A 15 5.74 10.25 -13.86
N ALA A 16 4.53 10.78 -13.68
CA ALA A 16 3.70 10.47 -12.51
C ALA A 16 3.37 8.97 -12.42
N LEU A 17 2.99 8.33 -13.54
CA LEU A 17 2.72 6.89 -13.61
C LEU A 17 3.97 6.06 -13.36
N MET A 18 5.13 6.48 -13.88
CA MET A 18 6.42 5.83 -13.63
C MET A 18 6.81 5.88 -12.15
N ILE A 19 6.59 7.01 -11.47
CA ILE A 19 6.83 7.12 -10.03
C ILE A 19 5.93 6.14 -9.26
N TRP A 20 4.64 6.10 -9.58
CA TRP A 20 3.68 5.19 -8.92
C TRP A 20 4.04 3.71 -9.14
N LYS A 21 4.39 3.33 -10.36
CA LYS A 21 4.85 1.97 -10.69
C LYS A 21 6.20 1.64 -10.09
N GLY A 22 7.13 2.60 -10.05
CA GLY A 22 8.40 2.46 -9.35
C GLY A 22 8.20 2.17 -7.86
N LEU A 23 7.29 2.89 -7.20
CA LEU A 23 6.94 2.63 -5.79
C LEU A 23 6.39 1.22 -5.59
N MET A 24 5.48 0.74 -6.44
CA MET A 24 4.97 -0.64 -6.36
C MET A 24 6.09 -1.68 -6.45
N VAL A 25 7.04 -1.49 -7.36
CA VAL A 25 8.15 -2.43 -7.56
C VAL A 25 9.12 -2.40 -6.37
N ILE A 26 9.43 -1.22 -5.86
CA ILE A 26 10.37 -1.05 -4.72
C ILE A 26 9.78 -1.63 -3.44
N THR A 27 8.50 -1.40 -3.17
CA THR A 27 7.85 -1.90 -1.95
C THR A 27 7.41 -3.35 -2.06
N GLY A 28 7.35 -3.92 -3.27
CA GLY A 28 6.77 -5.25 -3.51
C GLY A 28 5.27 -5.34 -3.22
N SER A 29 4.59 -4.20 -3.08
CA SER A 29 3.16 -4.10 -2.78
C SER A 29 2.38 -3.60 -3.99
N GLU A 30 1.23 -4.22 -4.28
CA GLU A 30 0.29 -3.74 -5.31
C GLU A 30 -0.24 -2.34 -4.99
N SER A 31 -0.30 -1.99 -3.70
CA SER A 31 -0.74 -0.68 -3.21
C SER A 31 0.23 -0.21 -2.12
N PRO A 32 1.30 0.52 -2.47
CA PRO A 32 2.30 0.97 -1.49
C PRO A 32 1.74 1.99 -0.49
N ILE A 33 0.64 2.66 -0.84
CA ILE A 33 -0.02 3.65 0.01
C ILE A 33 -1.51 3.29 0.09
N VAL A 34 -2.06 3.18 1.29
CA VAL A 34 -3.49 2.93 1.54
C VAL A 34 -4.01 3.85 2.64
N VAL A 35 -5.32 4.10 2.65
CA VAL A 35 -5.97 4.92 3.68
C VAL A 35 -6.80 4.06 4.62
N VAL A 36 -6.79 4.38 5.92
CA VAL A 36 -7.60 3.70 6.93
C VAL A 36 -9.05 4.15 6.82
N LEU A 37 -9.94 3.20 6.51
CA LEU A 37 -11.38 3.46 6.31
C LEU A 37 -12.20 3.31 7.60
N SER A 38 -11.72 2.53 8.58
CA SER A 38 -12.46 2.16 9.78
C SER A 38 -11.63 2.32 11.06
N GLY A 39 -12.29 2.55 12.20
CA GLY A 39 -11.66 2.72 13.51
C GLY A 39 -11.39 1.42 14.28
N SER A 40 -11.29 0.27 13.62
CA SER A 40 -11.07 -1.03 14.30
C SER A 40 -9.70 -1.16 14.96
N MET A 41 -8.75 -0.32 14.56
CA MET A 41 -7.37 -0.30 15.06
C MET A 41 -7.10 0.87 16.01
N GLU A 42 -8.14 1.56 16.49
CA GLU A 42 -7.98 2.60 17.51
C GLU A 42 -7.44 1.98 18.81
N PRO A 43 -6.48 2.65 19.51
CA PRO A 43 -5.98 4.01 19.28
C PRO A 43 -4.77 4.11 18.32
N ALA A 44 -4.27 3.00 17.78
CA ALA A 44 -3.03 3.00 16.98
C ALA A 44 -3.21 3.65 15.60
N PHE A 45 -4.39 3.51 15.00
CA PHE A 45 -4.75 4.18 13.75
C PHE A 45 -6.14 4.79 13.84
N HIS A 46 -6.29 5.95 13.22
CA HIS A 46 -7.54 6.67 13.08
C HIS A 46 -8.01 6.66 11.63
N ARG A 47 -9.29 6.90 11.42
CA ARG A 47 -9.85 7.02 10.08
C ARG A 47 -9.19 8.20 9.35
N GLY A 48 -8.73 7.96 8.13
CA GLY A 48 -8.00 8.94 7.33
C GLY A 48 -6.48 8.84 7.40
N ASP A 49 -5.93 8.03 8.31
CA ASP A 49 -4.49 7.79 8.35
C ASP A 49 -3.99 7.12 7.06
N LEU A 50 -2.84 7.58 6.57
CA LEU A 50 -2.15 7.00 5.41
C LEU A 50 -1.13 5.96 5.91
N LEU A 51 -1.28 4.73 5.44
CA LEU A 51 -0.34 3.65 5.71
C LEU A 51 0.58 3.45 4.50
N PHE A 52 1.88 3.40 4.78
CA PHE A 52 2.89 3.01 3.79
C PHE A 52 3.18 1.52 3.95
N LEU A 53 2.95 0.74 2.88
CA LEU A 53 3.05 -0.71 2.88
C LEU A 53 4.32 -1.16 2.16
N THR A 54 5.01 -2.12 2.77
CA THR A 54 6.13 -2.83 2.17
C THR A 54 5.90 -4.33 2.35
N ASN A 55 6.22 -5.10 1.33
CA ASN A 55 6.07 -6.54 1.28
C ASN A 55 7.43 -7.17 0.95
N ARG A 56 8.28 -7.30 1.97
CA ARG A 56 9.60 -7.93 1.84
C ARG A 56 9.46 -9.41 2.15
N VAL A 57 9.71 -10.25 1.13
CA VAL A 57 9.63 -11.71 1.26
C VAL A 57 10.69 -12.27 2.21
N GLU A 58 11.81 -11.56 2.36
CA GLU A 58 12.95 -11.96 3.20
C GLU A 58 12.69 -11.76 4.69
N ASP A 59 11.73 -10.92 5.07
CA ASP A 59 11.40 -10.62 6.46
C ASP A 59 10.15 -11.41 6.91
N PRO A 60 10.31 -12.48 7.70
CA PRO A 60 9.17 -13.22 8.21
C PRO A 60 8.36 -12.37 9.20
N ILE A 61 7.04 -12.49 9.12
CA ILE A 61 6.10 -11.77 9.98
C ILE A 61 6.35 -12.14 11.45
N ARG A 62 6.32 -11.14 12.35
CA ARG A 62 6.51 -11.30 13.80
C ARG A 62 5.29 -10.92 14.61
N VAL A 63 5.19 -11.47 15.82
CA VAL A 63 4.17 -11.06 16.78
C VAL A 63 4.34 -9.56 17.09
N GLY A 64 3.22 -8.83 17.08
CA GLY A 64 3.18 -7.39 17.28
C GLY A 64 3.19 -6.57 16.00
N GLU A 65 3.55 -7.16 14.85
CA GLU A 65 3.53 -6.45 13.56
C GLU A 65 2.12 -6.17 13.07
N ILE A 66 1.98 -5.11 12.29
CA ILE A 66 0.73 -4.70 11.67
C ILE A 66 0.79 -5.14 10.21
N VAL A 67 -0.11 -6.03 9.84
CA VAL A 67 -0.15 -6.62 8.50
C VAL A 67 -1.40 -6.17 7.77
N VAL A 68 -1.26 -6.03 6.46
CA VAL A 68 -2.37 -5.74 5.55
C VAL A 68 -2.52 -6.91 4.60
N PHE A 69 -3.72 -7.50 4.55
CA PHE A 69 -4.00 -8.65 3.71
C PHE A 69 -5.38 -8.54 3.07
N ARG A 70 -5.54 -9.21 1.93
CA ARG A 70 -6.82 -9.36 1.22
C ARG A 70 -7.36 -10.75 1.48
N ILE A 71 -8.68 -10.85 1.63
CA ILE A 71 -9.39 -12.13 1.71
C ILE A 71 -10.15 -12.33 0.41
N GLU A 72 -10.21 -13.56 -0.10
CA GLU A 72 -11.06 -13.88 -1.24
C GLU A 72 -12.52 -13.51 -0.96
N GLY A 73 -13.17 -12.83 -1.91
CA GLY A 73 -14.53 -12.32 -1.75
C GLY A 73 -14.64 -10.95 -1.05
N ARG A 74 -13.52 -10.34 -0.62
CA ARG A 74 -13.50 -8.97 -0.09
C ARG A 74 -12.53 -8.08 -0.86
N GLU A 75 -13.07 -7.06 -1.52
CA GLU A 75 -12.26 -6.11 -2.30
C GLU A 75 -11.40 -5.19 -1.41
N ILE A 76 -11.89 -4.88 -0.21
CA ILE A 76 -11.23 -3.96 0.72
C ILE A 76 -10.21 -4.72 1.59
N PRO A 77 -8.92 -4.34 1.57
CA PRO A 77 -7.89 -4.96 2.40
C PRO A 77 -8.14 -4.70 3.89
N ILE A 78 -7.65 -5.61 4.73
CA ILE A 78 -7.85 -5.60 6.17
C ILE A 78 -6.52 -5.32 6.86
N VAL A 79 -6.53 -4.41 7.84
CA VAL A 79 -5.36 -4.03 8.64
C VAL A 79 -5.53 -4.56 10.06
N HIS A 80 -4.65 -5.44 10.51
CA HIS A 80 -4.70 -6.03 11.85
C HIS A 80 -3.30 -6.21 12.45
N ARG A 81 -3.23 -6.28 13.79
CA ARG A 81 -2.02 -6.62 14.53
C ARG A 81 -1.91 -8.13 14.75
N VAL A 82 -0.75 -8.69 14.47
CA VAL A 82 -0.44 -10.10 14.74
C VAL A 82 -0.30 -10.31 16.25
N LEU A 83 -1.15 -11.16 16.83
CA LEU A 83 -1.11 -11.47 18.26
C LEU A 83 -0.34 -12.76 18.57
N LYS A 84 -0.39 -13.73 17.67
CA LYS A 84 0.27 -15.03 17.85
C LYS A 84 0.55 -15.63 16.48
N ILE A 85 1.74 -16.22 16.34
CA ILE A 85 2.13 -17.00 15.17
C ILE A 85 2.04 -18.47 15.55
N HIS A 86 1.50 -19.28 14.65
CA HIS A 86 1.47 -20.73 14.79
C HIS A 86 2.44 -21.29 13.76
N GLU A 87 3.60 -21.76 14.23
CA GLU A 87 4.53 -22.54 13.42
C GLU A 87 4.05 -24.00 13.39
N LYS A 88 4.23 -24.66 12.23
CA LYS A 88 3.87 -26.08 12.06
C LYS A 88 4.84 -27.00 12.77
#